data_AF-A0A927LGW6-F1
#
_entry.id   AF-A0A927LGW6-F1
#
_cell.length_a   1.000
_cell.length_b   1.000
_cell.length_c   1.000
_cell.angle_alpha   90.00
_cell.angle_beta   90.00
_cell.angle_gamma   90.00
#
_symmetry.space_group_name_H-M   'P 1'
#
loop_
_entity.id
_entity.type
_entity.pdbx_description
1 polymer ?
#
loop_
_entity_poly.entity_id
_entity_poly.type
_entity_poly.pdbx_seq_one_letter_code
_entity_poly.pdbx_strand_id
1 'polypeptide(L)' 'MIEIYKTNVLKKKQAKEITKKIKALFSNYKINFDLEDCDHIMRVDTRCGILDNNTIIEIFRENNFYIEILPDEVPILKI' A
#
# COMPACT_ATOMS: atom_id res chain seq x y z
N MET A 1 -3.67 -8.81 9.35
CA MET A 1 -4.74 -8.23 8.50
C MET A 1 -4.12 -7.90 7.16
N ILE A 2 -4.91 -7.75 6.09
CA ILE A 2 -4.40 -7.23 4.82
C ILE A 2 -5.04 -5.85 4.65
N GLU A 3 -4.21 -4.81 4.55
CA GLU A 3 -4.67 -3.47 4.18
C GLU A 3 -4.38 -3.24 2.69
N ILE A 4 -5.34 -2.64 2.00
CA ILE A 4 -5.25 -2.33 0.57
C ILE A 4 -5.18 -0.82 0.43
N TYR A 5 -4.30 -0.38 -0.46
CA TYR A 5 -4.11 1.01 -0.79
C TYR A 5 -4.17 1.20 -2.28
N LYS A 6 -4.74 2.32 -2.71
CA LYS A 6 -4.59 2.80 -4.08
C LYS A 6 -3.41 3.75 -4.15
N THR A 7 -2.62 3.62 -5.21
CA THR A 7 -1.38 4.40 -5.38
C THR A 7 -1.27 4.93 -6.80
N ASN A 8 -0.40 5.90 -7.03
CA ASN A 8 -0.04 6.33 -8.40
C ASN A 8 1.31 5.74 -8.86
N VAL A 9 1.74 4.62 -8.26
CA VAL A 9 3.01 3.97 -8.59
C VAL A 9 2.81 3.12 -9.84
N LEU A 10 3.47 3.50 -10.94
CA LEU A 10 3.31 2.83 -12.24
C LEU A 10 4.48 1.90 -12.59
N LYS A 11 5.67 2.14 -12.03
CA LYS A 11 6.90 1.44 -12.42
C LYS A 11 7.35 0.45 -11.36
N LYS A 12 7.73 -0.76 -11.80
CA LYS A 12 8.35 -1.80 -10.94
C LYS A 12 9.55 -1.28 -10.14
N LYS A 13 10.34 -0.36 -10.69
CA LYS A 13 11.47 0.26 -9.98
C LYS A 13 11.01 1.09 -8.78
N GLN A 14 9.99 1.92 -8.96
CA GLN A 14 9.41 2.76 -7.90
C GLN A 14 8.79 1.89 -6.80
N ALA A 15 8.01 0.87 -7.19
CA ALA A 15 7.44 -0.10 -6.26
C ALA A 15 8.52 -0.80 -5.40
N LYS A 16 9.65 -1.18 -6.01
CA LYS A 16 10.80 -1.78 -5.29
C LYS A 16 11.45 -0.80 -4.31
N GLU A 17 11.63 0.46 -4.70
CA GLU A 17 12.20 1.50 -3.85
C GLU A 17 11.31 1.78 -2.63
N ILE A 18 10.00 1.93 -2.84
CA ILE A 18 9.02 2.13 -1.76
C ILE A 18 8.98 0.89 -0.84
N THR A 19 8.92 -0.31 -1.42
CA THR A 19 8.97 -1.57 -0.65
C THR A 19 10.19 -1.63 0.26
N LYS A 20 11.36 -1.22 -0.25
CA LYS A 20 12.60 -1.21 0.54
C LYS A 20 12.53 -0.22 1.69
N LYS A 21 11.95 0.97 1.48
CA LYS A 21 11.77 1.97 2.55
C LYS A 21 10.83 1.48 3.64
N ILE A 22 9.67 0.92 3.26
CA ILE A 22 8.72 0.37 4.23
C ILE A 22 9.36 -0.80 5.00
N LYS A 23 10.06 -1.71 4.31
CA LYS A 23 10.74 -2.85 4.98
C LYS A 23 11.92 -2.44 5.87
N ALA A 24 12.52 -1.28 5.65
CA ALA A 24 13.56 -0.76 6.54
C ALA A 24 12.99 -0.37 7.91
N LEU A 25 11.73 0.05 7.96
CA LEU A 25 11.01 0.37 9.20
C LEU A 25 10.24 -0.84 9.75
N PHE A 26 9.67 -1.65 8.86
CA PHE A 26 8.80 -2.78 9.18
C PHE A 26 9.28 -4.04 8.44
N SER A 27 10.32 -4.69 8.97
CA SER A 27 10.92 -5.89 8.38
C SER A 27 9.94 -7.06 8.24
N ASN A 28 8.90 -7.09 9.09
CA ASN A 28 7.91 -8.17 9.15
C ASN A 28 6.74 -8.00 8.18
N TYR A 29 6.64 -6.89 7.46
CA TYR A 29 5.54 -6.66 6.54
C TYR A 29 5.78 -7.31 5.18
N LYS A 30 4.73 -7.92 4.64
CA LYS A 30 4.72 -8.40 3.26
C LYS A 30 3.94 -7.42 2.39
N ILE A 31 4.63 -6.83 1.43
CA ILE A 31 4.12 -5.77 0.56
C ILE A 31 4.09 -6.31 -0.85
N ASN A 32 2.94 -6.17 -1.52
CA ASN A 32 2.75 -6.53 -2.91
C ASN A 32 2.16 -5.34 -3.67
N PHE A 33 2.72 -5.01 -4.82
CA PHE A 33 2.15 -4.04 -5.74
C PHE A 33 1.53 -4.77 -6.91
N ASP A 34 0.26 -4.49 -7.18
CA ASP A 34 -0.40 -4.87 -8.42
C ASP A 34 -0.36 -3.67 -9.37
N LEU A 35 0.61 -3.70 -10.28
CA LEU A 35 0.82 -2.62 -11.25
C LEU A 35 0.03 -2.83 -12.55
N GLU A 36 -0.58 -4.00 -12.70
CA GLU A 36 -1.39 -4.36 -13.88
C GLU A 36 -2.88 -4.09 -13.61
N ASP A 37 -3.27 -3.99 -12.33
CA ASP A 37 -4.56 -3.48 -11.90
C ASP A 37 -4.76 -2.02 -12.30
N CYS A 38 -5.97 -1.68 -12.79
CA CYS A 38 -6.31 -0.33 -13.25
C CYS A 38 -6.15 0.72 -12.15
N ASP A 39 -6.31 0.31 -10.89
CA ASP A 39 -6.21 1.17 -9.71
C ASP A 39 -4.81 1.19 -9.07
N HIS A 40 -3.84 0.47 -9.64
CA HIS A 40 -2.44 0.42 -9.16
C HIS A 40 -2.34 0.20 -7.65
N ILE A 41 -2.89 -0.92 -7.19
CA ILE A 41 -3.08 -1.20 -5.77
C ILE A 41 -1.81 -1.72 -5.09
N MET A 42 -1.58 -1.28 -3.86
CA MET A 42 -0.58 -1.84 -2.96
C MET A 42 -1.30 -2.60 -1.84
N ARG A 43 -0.88 -3.83 -1.58
CA ARG A 43 -1.39 -4.67 -0.49
C ARG A 43 -0.31 -4.84 0.57
N VAL A 44 -0.65 -4.54 1.82
CA VAL A 44 0.25 -4.69 2.97
C VAL A 44 -0.33 -5.71 3.93
N ASP A 45 0.42 -6.78 4.16
CA ASP A 45 0.10 -7.81 5.12
C ASP A 45 0.79 -7.53 6.45
N THR A 46 -0.05 -7.32 7.46
CA THR A 46 0.33 -6.85 8.80
C THR A 46 0.13 -7.93 9.85
N ARG A 47 0.02 -9.20 9.44
CA ARG A 47 -0.24 -10.33 10.37
C ARG A 47 0.73 -10.42 11.56
N CYS A 48 1.90 -9.78 11.50
CA CYS A 48 2.89 -9.77 12.56
C CYS A 48 3.19 -8.38 13.17
N GLY A 49 2.31 -7.38 13.03
CA GLY A 49 2.53 -6.06 13.63
C GLY A 49 1.34 -5.09 13.56
N ILE A 50 1.44 -3.98 14.30
CA ILE A 50 0.48 -2.87 14.23
C ILE A 50 0.87 -1.99 13.05
N LEU A 51 -0.07 -1.75 12.13
CA LEU A 51 0.14 -0.86 11.00
C LEU A 51 -0.14 0.58 11.38
N ASP A 52 0.87 1.43 11.27
CA ASP A 52 0.65 2.87 11.32
C ASP A 52 0.49 3.42 9.90
N ASN A 53 -0.76 3.66 9.54
CA ASN A 53 -1.13 4.22 8.24
C ASN A 53 -0.47 5.59 7.98
N ASN A 54 -0.26 6.39 9.03
CA ASN A 54 0.37 7.71 8.88
C ASN A 54 1.81 7.59 8.37
N THR A 55 2.60 6.68 8.96
CA THR A 55 3.97 6.40 8.51
C THR A 55 4.01 6.00 7.02
N ILE A 56 3.08 5.15 6.56
CA ILE A 56 3.02 4.77 5.14
C ILE A 56 2.69 5.98 4.25
N ILE A 57 1.70 6.78 4.64
CA ILE A 57 1.31 7.99 3.90
C ILE A 57 2.48 8.98 3.79
N GLU A 58 3.23 9.17 4.87
CA GLU A 58 4.42 10.04 4.89
C GLU A 58 5.51 9.53 3.95
N ILE A 59 5.81 8.23 3.95
CA ILE A 59 6.78 7.63 3.01
C ILE A 59 6.36 7.93 1.57
N PHE A 60 5.09 7.77 1.21
CA PHE A 60 4.64 8.08 -0.15
C PHE A 60 4.77 9.57 -0.48
N ARG A 61 4.35 10.44 0.45
CA ARG A 61 4.45 11.90 0.29
C ARG A 61 5.89 12.38 0.11
N GLU A 62 6.83 11.87 0.90
CA GLU A 62 8.27 12.18 0.78
C GLU A 62 8.89 11.71 -0.54
N ASN A 63 8.24 10.76 -1.22
CA ASN A 63 8.67 10.24 -2.52
C ASN A 63 7.86 10.83 -3.69
N ASN A 64 7.06 11.88 -3.45
CA ASN A 64 6.18 12.51 -4.43
C ASN A 64 5.16 11.54 -5.05
N PHE A 65 4.71 10.55 -4.29
CA PHE A 65 3.65 9.63 -4.67
C PHE A 65 2.38 9.89 -3.88
N TYR A 66 1.26 9.55 -4.50
CA TYR A 66 -0.06 9.54 -3.89
C TYR A 66 -0.37 8.14 -3.34
N ILE A 67 -1.04 8.11 -2.19
CA ILE A 67 -1.58 6.91 -1.58
C ILE A 67 -2.88 7.22 -0.84
N GLU A 68 -3.84 6.30 -0.93
CA GLU A 68 -5.08 6.33 -0.17
C GLU A 68 -5.41 4.92 0.33
N ILE A 69 -6.03 4.82 1.51
CA ILE A 69 -6.52 3.56 2.05
C ILE A 69 -7.80 3.20 1.30
N LEU A 70 -7.85 1.99 0.74
CA LEU A 70 -9.08 1.42 0.19
C LEU A 70 -9.70 0.49 1.25
N PRO A 71 -10.79 0.92 1.92
CA PRO A 71 -11.54 0.00 2.78
C PRO A 71 -12.15 -1.11 1.92
N ASP A 72 -12.25 -2.32 2.47
CA ASP A 72 -12.98 -3.41 1.82
C ASP A 72 -14.38 -2.90 1.43
N GLU A 73 -14.65 -2.82 0.14
CA GLU A 73 -16.00 -2.56 -0.35
C GLU A 73 -16.87 -3.74 0.12
N VAL A 74 -17.68 -3.53 1.17
CA VAL A 74 -18.90 -4.33 1.30
C VAL A 74 -19.74 -3.89 0.11
N PRO A 75 -19.98 -4.76 -0.90
CA PRO A 75 -20.83 -4.36 -2.02
C PRO A 75 -22.19 -4.03 -1.41
N ILE A 76 -22.50 -2.73 -1.38
CA ILE A 76 -23.83 -2.28 -0.98
C ILE A 76 -24.74 -2.90 -2.03
N LEU A 77 -25.51 -3.92 -1.63
CA LEU A 77 -26.67 -4.37 -2.39
C LEU A 77 -27.47 -3.10 -2.66
N LYS A 78 -27.37 -2.57 -3.88
CA LYS A 78 -28.29 -1.56 -4.38
C LYS A 78 -29.63 -2.28 -4.52
N ILE A 79 -30.42 -2.20 -3.46
CA ILE A 79 -31.84 -2.59 -3.43
C ILE A 79 -32.62 -1.58 -4.26
#